data_AF-A0A2N7N6T8-F1
#
_entry.id   AF-A0A2N7N6T8-F1
#
_cell.length_a   1.000
_cell.length_b   1.000
_cell.length_c   1.000
_cell.angle_alpha   90.00
_cell.angle_beta   90.00
_cell.angle_gamma   90.00
#
_symmetry.space_group_name_H-M   'P 1'
#
loop_
_entity.id
_entity.type
_entity.pdbx_description
1 polymer ?
#
loop_
_entity_poly.entity_id
_entity_poly.type
_entity_poly.pdbx_seq_one_letter_code
_entity_poly.pdbx_strand_id
1 'polypeptide(L)'
;MRDNHDPWVCLEDDEDDYVLERFELRVHGRKPLVLNHPSFSKLMFVTQQYLHTSQETTKRILRATILESAEPFTADEHCRLVSALERHLADVHE
;
A
#
# COMPACT_ATOMS: atom_id res chain seq x y z
N MET A 1 -4.80 10.32 16.43
CA MET A 1 -4.03 9.07 16.48
C MET A 1 -4.42 8.30 15.23
N ARG A 2 -3.47 7.94 14.37
CA ARG A 2 -3.75 7.03 13.24
C ARG A 2 -3.77 5.64 13.84
N ASP A 3 -4.94 5.27 14.31
CA ASP A 3 -5.16 3.95 14.88
C ASP A 3 -4.89 2.91 13.79
N ASN A 4 -4.26 1.81 14.20
CA ASN A 4 -3.78 0.69 13.40
C ASN A 4 -4.98 -0.12 12.84
N HIS A 5 -5.89 0.54 12.11
CA HIS A 5 -7.32 0.18 12.08
C HIS A 5 -7.78 -0.66 10.89
N ASP A 6 -6.90 -1.38 10.21
CA ASP A 6 -7.37 -2.50 9.40
C ASP A 6 -7.29 -3.80 10.22
N PRO A 7 -8.40 -4.27 10.80
CA PRO A 7 -8.42 -5.50 11.60
C PRO A 7 -8.10 -6.75 10.77
N TRP A 8 -8.07 -6.64 9.44
CA TRP A 8 -7.81 -7.75 8.53
C TRP A 8 -6.34 -7.88 8.12
N VAL A 9 -5.50 -6.90 8.45
CA VAL A 9 -4.08 -6.91 8.09
C VAL A 9 -3.19 -6.94 9.33
N CYS A 10 -2.78 -8.14 9.71
CA CYS A 10 -1.79 -8.37 10.76
C CYS A 10 -0.37 -8.29 10.18
N LEU A 11 0.36 -7.19 10.43
CA LEU A 11 1.79 -7.04 10.12
C LEU A 11 2.70 -7.32 11.34
N GLU A 12 2.28 -8.24 12.20
CA GLU A 12 3.07 -8.72 13.33
C GLU A 12 3.67 -10.10 13.02
N ASP A 13 4.69 -10.51 13.78
CA ASP A 13 5.52 -11.72 13.53
C ASP A 13 4.78 -13.06 13.63
N ASP A 14 3.45 -13.04 13.74
CA ASP A 14 2.61 -14.23 13.86
C ASP A 14 2.28 -14.71 12.43
N GLU A 15 2.88 -15.82 12.02
CA GLU A 15 2.93 -16.30 10.63
C GLU A 15 1.56 -16.68 10.02
N ASP A 16 0.48 -16.69 10.79
CA ASP A 16 -0.71 -17.49 10.48
C ASP A 16 -1.92 -16.72 9.89
N ASP A 17 -1.99 -15.39 9.98
CA ASP A 17 -3.20 -14.62 9.57
C ASP A 17 -2.89 -13.45 8.62
N TYR A 18 -2.26 -13.73 7.47
CA TYR A 18 -1.99 -12.70 6.46
C TYR A 18 -2.92 -12.78 5.24
N VAL A 19 -3.80 -11.79 5.09
CA VAL A 19 -4.88 -11.76 4.08
C VAL A 19 -4.53 -10.80 2.93
N LEU A 20 -3.37 -10.96 2.28
CA LEU A 20 -3.10 -10.27 1.02
C LEU A 20 -3.28 -11.20 -0.17
N GLU A 21 -4.20 -10.87 -1.08
CA GLU A 21 -4.34 -11.58 -2.35
C GLU A 21 -3.14 -11.32 -3.27
N ARG A 22 -2.68 -10.06 -3.34
CA ARG A 22 -1.60 -9.65 -4.23
C ARG A 22 -0.84 -8.46 -3.66
N PHE A 23 0.49 -8.54 -3.74
CA PHE A 23 1.41 -7.45 -3.48
C PHE A 23 2.22 -7.16 -4.73
N GLU A 24 2.22 -5.90 -5.17
CA GLU A 24 3.00 -5.44 -6.33
C GLU A 24 3.83 -4.21 -5.98
N LEU A 25 5.14 -4.29 -6.23
CA LEU A 25 6.07 -3.20 -5.98
C LEU A 25 6.86 -2.87 -7.24
N ARG A 26 6.79 -1.59 -7.63
CA ARG A 26 7.45 -1.06 -8.83
C ARG A 26 8.57 -0.11 -8.43
N VAL A 27 9.76 -0.36 -8.96
CA VAL A 27 10.92 0.52 -8.81
C VAL A 27 11.42 0.84 -10.21
N HIS A 28 11.67 2.12 -10.47
CA HIS A 28 12.12 2.56 -11.79
C HIS A 28 13.38 1.82 -12.23
N GLY A 29 13.40 1.33 -13.47
CA GLY A 29 14.53 0.56 -14.01
C GLY A 29 14.63 -0.88 -13.52
N ARG A 30 13.66 -1.40 -12.75
CA ARG A 30 13.61 -2.81 -12.31
C ARG A 30 12.31 -3.47 -12.76
N LYS A 31 12.37 -4.79 -13.00
CA LYS A 31 11.16 -5.59 -13.24
C LYS A 31 10.30 -5.56 -11.97
N PRO A 32 8.98 -5.31 -12.06
CA PRO A 32 8.10 -5.29 -10.90
C PRO A 32 8.21 -6.56 -10.06
N LEU A 33 8.27 -6.39 -8.75
CA LEU A 33 8.10 -7.48 -7.80
C LEU A 33 6.61 -7.75 -7.64
N VAL A 34 6.18 -8.97 -7.94
CA VAL A 34 4.79 -9.40 -7.84
C VAL A 34 4.72 -10.66 -6.99
N LEU A 35 3.94 -10.61 -5.93
CA LEU A 35 3.67 -11.74 -5.04
C LEU A 35 2.16 -11.96 -4.97
N ASN A 36 1.71 -13.18 -5.25
CA ASN A 36 0.30 -13.57 -5.06
C ASN A 36 0.19 -14.43 -3.80
N HIS A 37 -0.82 -14.18 -2.99
CA HIS A 37 -1.07 -14.82 -1.69
C HIS A 37 0.20 -15.01 -0.85
N PRO A 38 1.04 -13.97 -0.65
CA PRO A 38 2.26 -14.14 0.13
C PRO A 38 1.91 -14.37 1.60
N SER A 39 2.62 -15.27 2.27
CA SER A 39 2.72 -15.19 3.74
C SER A 39 3.53 -13.95 4.14
N PHE A 40 3.37 -13.47 5.37
CA PHE A 40 4.14 -12.33 5.88
C PHE A 40 5.65 -12.58 5.78
N SER A 41 6.13 -13.76 6.16
CA SER A 41 7.55 -14.14 6.07
C SER A 41 8.08 -14.06 4.64
N LYS A 42 7.30 -14.52 3.65
CA LYS A 42 7.65 -14.43 2.22
C LYS A 42 7.63 -12.98 1.74
N LEU A 43 6.60 -12.21 2.12
CA LEU A 43 6.48 -10.80 1.79
C LEU A 43 7.68 -10.01 2.32
N MET A 44 8.02 -10.18 3.60
CA MET A 44 9.15 -9.54 4.26
C MET A 44 10.47 -9.90 3.56
N PHE A 45 10.76 -11.20 3.45
CA PHE A 45 12.02 -11.68 2.90
C PHE A 45 12.24 -11.21 1.46
N VAL A 46 11.25 -11.41 0.57
CA VAL A 46 11.41 -11.08 -0.84
C VAL A 46 11.47 -9.57 -1.05
N THR A 47 10.68 -8.78 -0.31
CA THR A 47 10.74 -7.31 -0.39
C THR A 47 12.09 -6.79 0.07
N GLN A 48 12.63 -7.34 1.17
CA GLN A 48 13.95 -6.97 1.68
C GLN A 48 15.05 -7.23 0.64
N GLN A 49 15.04 -8.41 0.00
CA GLN A 49 16.03 -8.76 -1.03
C GLN A 49 15.88 -7.88 -2.27
N TYR A 50 14.64 -7.57 -2.66
CA TYR A 50 14.36 -6.77 -3.86
C TYR A 50 14.75 -5.29 -3.69
N LEU A 51 14.58 -4.73 -2.48
CA LEU A 51 14.91 -3.34 -2.16
C LEU A 51 16.34 -3.15 -1.64
N HIS A 52 17.02 -4.24 -1.26
CA HIS A 52 18.33 -4.20 -0.60
C HIS A 52 18.33 -3.36 0.69
N THR A 53 17.29 -3.52 1.51
CA THR A 53 17.07 -2.77 2.75
C THR A 53 17.30 -3.63 3.99
N SER A 54 17.40 -2.99 5.15
CA SER A 54 17.34 -3.70 6.43
C SER A 54 15.93 -4.25 6.69
N GLN A 55 15.80 -5.22 7.59
CA GLN A 55 14.50 -5.74 8.01
C GLN A 55 13.60 -4.64 8.59
N GLU A 56 14.17 -3.75 9.42
CA GLU A 56 13.43 -2.63 10.02
C GLU A 56 12.89 -1.66 8.95
N THR A 57 13.74 -1.26 7.99
CA THR A 57 13.32 -0.41 6.87
C THR A 57 12.26 -1.10 6.02
N THR A 58 12.41 -2.40 5.77
CA THR A 58 11.42 -3.18 5.01
C THR A 58 10.07 -3.23 5.72
N LYS A 59 10.05 -3.49 7.04
CA LYS A 59 8.82 -3.47 7.85
C LYS A 59 8.12 -2.11 7.78
N ARG A 60 8.88 -1.01 7.85
CA ARG A 60 8.34 0.36 7.73
C ARG A 60 7.73 0.62 6.35
N ILE A 61 8.39 0.19 5.27
CA ILE A 61 7.87 0.33 3.91
C ILE A 61 6.57 -0.46 3.77
N LEU A 62 6.59 -1.74 4.15
CA LEU A 62 5.40 -2.61 4.07
C LEU A 62 4.22 -2.03 4.84
N ARG A 63 4.46 -1.54 6.06
CA ARG A 63 3.44 -0.87 6.88
C ARG A 63 2.83 0.33 6.17
N ALA A 64 3.65 1.21 5.61
CA ALA A 64 3.17 2.37 4.88
C ALA A 64 2.40 1.99 3.60
N THR A 65 2.87 0.98 2.87
CA THR A 65 2.26 0.56 1.60
C THR A 65 0.99 -0.26 1.76
N ILE A 66 0.78 -0.90 2.92
CA ILE A 66 -0.35 -1.81 3.12
C ILE A 66 -1.37 -1.21 4.08
N LEU A 67 -0.95 -0.66 5.23
CA LEU A 67 -1.87 -0.10 6.21
C LEU A 67 -2.16 1.38 6.00
N GLU A 68 -1.19 2.14 5.49
CA GLU A 68 -1.33 3.60 5.34
C GLU A 68 -1.70 4.00 3.91
N SER A 69 -1.80 3.04 2.99
CA SER A 69 -2.28 3.31 1.64
C SER A 69 -3.81 3.34 1.65
N ALA A 70 -4.36 4.44 1.17
CA ALA A 70 -5.80 4.56 1.00
C ALA A 70 -6.29 3.52 -0.02
N GLU A 71 -7.48 2.98 0.20
CA GLU A 71 -8.19 2.16 -0.78
C GLU A 71 -8.23 2.87 -2.14
N PRO A 72 -8.02 2.16 -3.26
CA PRO A 72 -8.13 2.75 -4.58
C PRO A 72 -9.57 3.28 -4.77
N PHE A 73 -9.68 4.50 -5.30
CA PHE A 73 -10.99 5.05 -5.62
C PHE A 73 -11.72 4.17 -6.64
N THR A 74 -12.99 3.92 -6.36
CA THR A 74 -13.93 3.50 -7.39
C THR A 74 -14.00 4.56 -8.48
N ALA A 75 -14.44 4.19 -9.69
CA ALA A 75 -14.61 5.14 -10.79
C ALA A 75 -15.53 6.31 -10.42
N ASP A 76 -16.59 6.06 -9.64
CA ASP A 76 -17.51 7.11 -9.15
C ASP A 76 -16.81 8.05 -8.17
N GLU A 77 -16.07 7.52 -7.19
CA GLU A 77 -15.31 8.35 -6.23
C GLU A 77 -14.25 9.19 -6.95
N HIS A 78 -13.57 8.61 -7.93
CA HIS A 78 -12.62 9.34 -8.77
C HIS A 78 -13.31 10.48 -9.53
N CYS A 79 -14.43 10.22 -10.20
CA CYS A 79 -15.19 11.25 -10.92
C CYS A 79 -15.66 12.37 -9.98
N ARG A 80 -16.16 12.02 -8.78
CA ARG A 80 -16.57 13.02 -7.77
C ARG A 80 -15.40 13.87 -7.29
N LEU A 81 -14.24 13.26 -7.06
CA LEU A 81 -13.02 13.97 -6.68
C LEU A 81 -12.60 14.95 -7.78
N VAL A 82 -12.56 14.51 -9.04
CA VAL A 82 -12.21 15.35 -10.18
C VAL A 82 -13.19 16.54 -10.30
N SER A 83 -14.50 16.29 -10.29
CA SER A 83 -15.49 17.37 -10.38
C SER A 83 -15.49 18.32 -9.18
N ALA A 84 -15.10 17.86 -7.99
CA ALA A 84 -14.94 18.74 -6.83
C ALA A 84 -13.70 19.65 -6.99
N LEU A 85 -12.59 19.10 -7.47
CA LEU A 85 -11.36 19.86 -7.75
C LEU A 85 -11.57 20.89 -8.86
N GLU A 86 -12.25 20.52 -9.94
CA GLU A 86 -12.57 21.43 -11.05
C GLU A 86 -13.42 22.61 -10.58
N ARG A 87 -14.46 22.37 -9.77
CA ARG A 87 -15.30 23.43 -9.19
C ARG A 87 -14.49 24.34 -8.27
N HIS A 88 -13.69 23.76 -7.37
CA HIS A 88 -12.87 24.54 -6.46
C HIS A 88 -11.87 25.44 -7.21
N LEU A 89 -11.27 24.93 -8.29
CA LEU A 89 -10.35 25.72 -9.11
C LEU A 89 -11.08 26.81 -9.92
N ALA A 90 -12.30 26.57 -10.37
CA ALA A 90 -13.13 27.59 -11.02
C ALA A 90 -13.51 28.72 -10.06
N ASP A 91 -13.86 28.38 -8.82
CA ASP A 91 -14.25 29.34 -7.77
C ASP A 91 -13.08 30.21 -7.27
N VAL A 92 -11.83 29.78 -7.46
CA VAL A 92 -10.61 30.54 -7.06
C VAL A 92 -10.23 31.63 -8.07
N HIS A 93 -10.89 31.68 -9.24
CA HIS A 93 -10.64 32.66 -10.30
C HIS A 93 -11.67 33.81 -10.37
N GLU A 94 -12.60 33.90 -9.40
CA GLU A 94 -13.45 35.07 -9.14
C GLU A 94 -12.95 35.88 -7.94
#